data_AF-A0A6I6UC63-F1
#
_entry.id   AF-A0A6I6UC63-F1
#
_cell.length_a   1.000
_cell.length_b   1.000
_cell.length_c   1.000
_cell.angle_alpha   90.00
_cell.angle_beta   90.00
_cell.angle_gamma   90.00
#
_symmetry.space_group_name_H-M   'P 1'
#
loop_
_entity.id
_entity.type
_entity.pdbx_description
1 polymer ?
#
loop_
_entity_poly.entity_id
_entity_poly.type
_entity_poly.pdbx_seq_one_letter_code
_entity_poly.pdbx_strand_id
1 'polypeptide(L)' 'MKMNAYLIRFSFSIMIIFGGTLAIVYIKTGDVLVYHLIATCIGVVLLLTSWIWRTRNKVKEGEMV' A
#
# COMPACT_ATOMS: atom_id res chain seq x y z
N MET A 1 -17.93 6.47 -6.05
CA MET A 1 -17.68 5.07 -5.62
C MET A 1 -17.04 5.02 -4.23
N LYS A 2 -17.80 4.65 -3.17
CA LYS A 2 -17.34 4.71 -1.76
C LYS A 2 -16.36 3.60 -1.36
N MET A 3 -16.37 2.45 -2.05
CA MET A 3 -15.53 1.29 -1.73
C MET A 3 -14.03 1.52 -2.02
N ASN A 4 -13.73 2.30 -3.06
CA ASN A 4 -12.37 2.52 -3.56
C ASN A 4 -11.53 3.41 -2.62
N ALA A 5 -12.19 4.21 -1.77
CA ALA A 5 -11.51 5.04 -0.77
C ALA A 5 -11.06 4.21 0.44
N TYR A 6 -11.81 3.17 0.80
CA TYR A 6 -11.47 2.27 1.90
C TYR A 6 -10.26 1.41 1.57
N LEU A 7 -10.17 0.85 0.36
CA LEU A 7 -9.00 0.07 -0.08
C LEU A 7 -7.71 0.88 -0.04
N ILE A 8 -7.75 2.15 -0.45
CA ILE A 8 -6.57 3.02 -0.40
C ILE A 8 -6.21 3.37 1.04
N ARG A 9 -7.19 3.75 1.88
CA ARG A 9 -6.94 4.00 3.30
C ARG A 9 -6.37 2.78 4.02
N PHE A 10 -6.94 1.61 3.75
CA PHE A 10 -6.49 0.34 4.32
C PHE A 10 -5.05 0.02 3.90
N SER A 11 -4.73 0.18 2.62
CA SER A 11 -3.37 -0.07 2.13
C SER A 11 -2.37 0.96 2.68
N PHE A 12 -2.78 2.22 2.89
CA PHE A 12 -1.98 3.24 3.57
C PHE A 12 -1.73 2.89 5.05
N SER A 13 -2.76 2.41 5.77
CA SER A 13 -2.61 1.96 7.16
C SER A 13 -1.65 0.79 7.27
N ILE A 14 -1.73 -0.20 6.37
CA ILE A 14 -0.78 -1.33 6.33
C ILE A 14 0.64 -0.82 6.08
N MET A 15 0.82 0.12 5.14
CA MET A 15 2.13 0.67 4.84
C MET A 15 2.74 1.43 6.03
N ILE A 16 1.93 2.20 6.76
CA ILE A 16 2.38 2.90 7.97
C ILE A 16 2.72 1.91 9.09
N ILE A 17 1.86 0.93 9.36
CA ILE A 17 2.07 -0.01 10.48
C ILE A 17 3.25 -0.92 10.19
N PHE A 18 3.28 -1.60 9.05
CA PHE A 18 4.32 -2.59 8.75
C PHE A 18 5.60 -1.92 8.23
N GLY A 19 5.49 -0.98 7.30
CA GLY A 19 6.65 -0.24 6.78
C GLY A 19 7.28 0.69 7.82
N GLY A 20 6.47 1.37 8.64
CA GLY A 20 6.97 2.21 9.73
C GLY A 20 7.66 1.41 10.83
N THR A 21 7.07 0.29 11.26
CA THR A 21 7.71 -0.60 12.25
C THR A 21 9.02 -1.17 11.71
N LEU A 22 9.06 -1.57 10.44
CA LEU A 22 10.29 -2.04 9.80
C LEU A 22 11.37 -0.96 9.77
N ALA A 23 11.03 0.27 9.37
CA ALA A 23 11.97 1.39 9.32
C ALA A 23 12.52 1.71 10.71
N ILE A 24 11.67 1.75 11.73
CA ILE A 24 12.08 2.02 13.12
C ILE A 24 13.02 0.91 13.62
N VAL A 25 12.67 -0.35 13.43
CA VAL A 25 13.49 -1.48 13.90
C VAL A 25 14.80 -1.58 13.13
N TYR A 26 14.78 -1.35 11.82
CA TYR A 26 15.99 -1.32 11.01
C TYR A 26 16.95 -0.22 11.46
N ILE A 27 16.45 1.00 11.73
CA ILE A 27 17.28 2.11 12.21
C ILE A 27 17.81 1.85 13.63
N LYS A 28 17.01 1.24 14.51
CA LYS A 28 17.41 1.03 15.92
C LYS A 28 18.33 -0.17 16.13
N THR A 29 18.06 -1.28 15.46
CA THR A 29 18.70 -2.57 15.74
C THR A 29 19.69 -2.95 14.63
N GLY A 30 19.58 -2.35 13.44
CA GLY A 30 20.30 -2.79 12.25
C GLY A 30 19.79 -4.14 11.72
N ASP A 31 18.75 -4.67 12.34
CA ASP A 31 18.28 -6.03 12.14
C ASP A 31 17.02 -6.01 11.29
N VAL A 32 17.02 -6.84 10.25
CA VAL A 32 15.93 -6.88 9.27
C VAL A 32 14.95 -7.94 9.72
N LEU A 33 13.80 -7.54 10.28
CA LEU A 33 12.71 -8.48 10.50
C LEU A 33 12.15 -8.92 9.15
N VAL A 34 12.60 -10.08 8.68
CA VAL A 34 12.15 -10.72 7.44
C VAL A 34 10.62 -10.82 7.36
N TYR A 35 9.96 -11.12 8.49
CA TYR A 35 8.50 -11.15 8.58
C TYR A 35 7.83 -9.79 8.32
N HIS A 36 8.42 -8.71 8.86
CA HIS A 36 7.93 -7.36 8.58
C HIS A 36 8.21 -6.98 7.12
N LEU A 37 9.35 -7.41 6.55
CA LEU A 37 9.73 -7.12 5.17
C LEU A 37 8.73 -7.72 4.18
N ILE A 38 8.35 -8.99 4.41
CA ILE A 38 7.33 -9.68 3.61
C ILE A 38 5.99 -8.96 3.72
N ALA A 39 5.58 -8.58 4.94
CA ALA A 39 4.33 -7.85 5.17
C ALA A 39 4.33 -6.47 4.48
N THR A 40 5.45 -5.75 4.52
CA THR A 40 5.62 -4.48 3.80
C THR A 40 5.53 -4.68 2.29
N CYS A 41 6.19 -5.70 1.73
CA CYS A 41 6.08 -6.04 0.31
C CYS A 41 4.63 -6.34 -0.11
N ILE A 42 3.90 -7.15 0.68
CA ILE A 42 2.50 -7.45 0.43
C ILE A 42 1.65 -6.17 0.46
N GLY A 43 1.89 -5.30 1.44
CA GLY A 43 1.24 -3.99 1.55
C GLY A 43 1.48 -3.08 0.34
N VAL A 44 2.72 -3.04 -0.17
CA VAL A 44 3.08 -2.27 -1.38
C VAL A 44 2.40 -2.82 -2.62
N VAL A 45 2.38 -4.14 -2.81
CA VAL A 45 1.68 -4.78 -3.94
C VAL A 45 0.18 -4.48 -3.90
N LEU A 46 -0.45 -4.53 -2.72
CA LEU A 46 -1.85 -4.14 -2.50
C LEU A 46 -2.12 -2.66 -2.83
N LEU A 47 -1.18 -1.78 -2.46
CA LEU A 47 -1.23 -0.35 -2.78
C LEU A 47 -1.13 -0.12 -4.29
N LEU A 48 -0.16 -0.75 -4.96
CA LEU A 48 0.06 -0.63 -6.40
C LEU A 48 -1.13 -1.17 -7.20
N THR A 49 -1.63 -2.36 -6.85
CA THR A 49 -2.81 -2.95 -7.51
C THR A 49 -4.04 -2.08 -7.33
N SER A 50 -4.29 -1.57 -6.12
CA SER A 50 -5.39 -0.62 -5.86
C SER A 50 -5.21 0.70 -6.61
N TRP A 51 -3.98 1.21 -6.71
CA TRP A 51 -3.66 2.44 -7.44
C TRP A 51 -3.86 2.29 -8.94
N ILE A 52 -3.31 1.23 -9.54
CA ILE A 52 -3.46 0.90 -10.96
C ILE A 52 -4.95 0.75 -11.30
N TRP A 53 -5.71 0.04 -10.48
CA TRP A 53 -7.15 -0.10 -10.69
C TRP A 53 -7.85 1.26 -10.66
N ARG A 54 -7.53 2.12 -9.69
CA ARG A 54 -8.12 3.48 -9.61
C ARG A 54 -7.75 4.34 -10.83
N THR A 55 -6.51 4.28 -11.30
CA THR A 55 -6.07 5.02 -12.49
C THR A 55 -6.77 4.51 -13.74
N ARG A 56 -6.86 3.19 -13.94
CA ARG A 56 -7.60 2.61 -15.08
C ARG A 56 -9.08 2.94 -15.04
N ASN A 57 -9.70 2.98 -13.86
CA ASN A 57 -11.11 3.33 -13.74
C ASN A 57 -11.36 4.82 -14.04
N LYS A 58 -10.43 5.70 -13.67
CA LYS A 58 -10.48 7.12 -14.03
C LYS A 58 -10.22 7.37 -15.52
N VAL A 59 -9.32 6.61 -16.14
CA VAL A 59 -9.07 6.68 -17.59
C VAL A 59 -10.30 6.22 -18.38
N LYS A 60 -10.98 5.16 -17.94
CA LYS A 60 -12.23 4.70 -18.55
C LYS A 60 -13.39 5.70 -18.45
N GLU A 61 -13.46 6.51 -17.39
CA GLU A 61 -14.43 7.62 -17.32
C GLU A 61 -14.07 8.80 -18.22
N GLY A 62 -12.79 8.95 -18.61
CA GLY A 62 -12.33 10.00 -19.53
C GLY A 62 -12.47 9.66 -21.03
N GLU A 63 -12.55 8.37 -21.39
CA GLU A 63 -12.79 7.93 -22.78
C GLU A 63 -14.28 7.92 -23.18
N MET A 64 -15.21 8.20 -22.24
CA MET A 64 -16.66 8.29 -22.52
C MET A 64 -17.21 9.72 -22.44
N VAL A 65 -16.36 10.74 -22.59
CA VAL A 65 -16.77 12.16 -22.70
C VAL A 65 -16.51 12.67 -24.12
#